data_AF-A0A7S4RJA4-F1
#
_entry.id   AF-A0A7S4RJA4-F1
#
_cell.length_a   1.000
_cell.length_b   1.000
_cell.length_c   1.000
_cell.angle_alpha   90.00
_cell.angle_beta   90.00
_cell.angle_gamma   90.00
#
_symmetry.space_group_name_H-M   'P 1'
#
loop_
_entity.id
_entity.type
_entity.pdbx_description
1 polymer ?
#
loop_
_entity_poly.entity_id
_entity_poly.type
_entity_poly.pdbx_seq_one_letter_code
_entity_poly.pdbx_strand_id
1 'polypeptide(L)'
;RGRENTRYYDILGHLPRTSRFGPSGDGLPRQGFVAFATCGSIVFPKPSDRNVNMLPFIFGDKSSLPSSVQCYYDCIEKCPYPKDYIGKVGYLTVHESYVEAGASQRREGLHVEAPGSFPGAAFTPGIEHSWGMGLFFGPDTYEGGIYMASSRKNTSEVWDALVQKDVPGIVDKHGGCENLRFLIGPGTKLKSNQLIWMTDCTPHQAIPQEKSGIRQFFRVVTPNISHWFAAHSTPNPLVPLPENVILVESNKFS
;
A
#
# COMPACT_ATOMS: atom_id res chain seq x y z
N ARG A 1 4.89 -9.44 30.15
CA ARG A 1 6.28 -9.65 29.67
C ARG A 1 6.28 -9.44 28.16
N GLY A 2 6.97 -8.49 27.54
CA GLY A 2 7.44 -7.16 27.91
C GLY A 2 7.06 -6.24 26.73
N ARG A 3 6.71 -4.97 26.99
CA ARG A 3 6.44 -4.00 25.92
C ARG A 3 7.78 -3.38 25.53
N GLU A 4 8.22 -3.63 24.30
CA GLU A 4 9.34 -2.88 23.72
C GLU A 4 8.88 -1.45 23.42
N ASN A 5 9.70 -0.48 23.83
CA ASN A 5 9.47 0.94 23.59
C ASN A 5 9.79 1.26 22.12
N THR A 6 8.76 1.46 21.30
CA THR A 6 8.92 1.99 19.94
C THR A 6 9.39 3.44 20.00
N ARG A 7 10.60 3.71 19.49
CA ARG A 7 11.11 5.07 19.30
C ARG A 7 10.76 5.52 17.89
N TYR A 8 10.01 6.60 17.78
CA TYR A 8 9.75 7.31 16.54
C TYR A 8 11.00 8.07 16.10
N TYR A 9 11.34 8.00 14.82
CA TYR A 9 12.35 8.87 14.20
C TYR A 9 11.65 9.73 13.14
N ASP A 10 11.37 10.97 13.51
CA ASP A 10 10.99 12.02 12.58
C ASP A 10 12.27 12.60 11.99
N ILE A 11 12.50 12.33 10.70
CA ILE A 11 13.74 12.69 10.02
C ILE A 11 13.53 14.04 9.35
N LEU A 12 13.46 15.06 10.20
CA LEU A 12 13.86 16.47 10.02
C LEU A 12 12.97 17.36 10.92
N GLY A 13 13.26 17.36 12.23
CA GLY A 13 12.55 18.23 13.17
C GLY A 13 12.99 18.11 14.63
N HIS A 14 14.29 18.27 14.92
CA HIS A 14 14.89 18.63 16.22
C HIS A 14 14.15 18.18 17.52
N LEU A 15 14.60 17.05 18.09
CA LEU A 15 14.92 16.77 19.52
C LEU A 15 14.61 15.30 19.90
N PRO A 16 15.49 14.63 20.68
CA PRO A 16 15.19 13.31 21.23
C PRO A 16 14.18 13.47 22.38
N ARG A 17 12.88 13.30 22.12
CA ARG A 17 11.90 13.17 23.20
C ARG A 17 11.90 11.75 23.73
N THR A 18 12.58 11.55 24.86
CA THR A 18 12.42 10.36 25.68
C THR A 18 10.93 10.19 26.03
N SER A 19 10.36 9.04 25.69
CA SER A 19 8.96 8.71 25.99
C SER A 19 8.80 8.44 27.49
N ARG A 20 8.62 9.50 28.29
CA ARG A 20 7.89 9.37 29.55
C ARG A 20 6.41 9.33 29.20
N PHE A 21 5.80 8.15 29.39
CA PHE A 21 4.35 7.99 29.43
C PHE A 21 3.83 8.75 30.65
N GLY A 22 3.52 10.03 30.46
CA GLY A 22 2.76 10.86 31.38
C GLY A 22 1.67 11.59 30.59
N PRO A 23 0.52 11.88 31.20
CA PRO A 23 -0.59 12.52 30.50
C PRO A 23 -0.20 13.97 30.20
N SER A 24 -0.07 14.32 28.92
CA SER A 24 0.01 15.72 28.50
C SER A 24 -1.39 16.33 28.55
N GLY A 25 -1.54 17.43 29.29
CA GLY A 25 -2.78 18.08 29.69
C GLY A 25 -3.58 18.79 28.60
N ASP A 26 -3.45 18.37 27.34
CA ASP A 26 -4.16 18.95 26.22
C ASP A 26 -4.94 17.79 25.59
N GLY A 27 -6.25 17.72 25.86
CA GLY A 27 -7.13 16.61 25.47
C GLY A 27 -7.35 16.40 23.96
N LEU A 28 -6.39 16.77 23.12
CA LEU A 28 -6.36 16.45 21.70
C LEU A 28 -5.64 15.12 21.51
N PRO A 29 -6.27 14.10 20.88
CA PRO A 29 -5.57 12.87 20.55
C PRO A 29 -4.36 13.19 19.68
N ARG A 30 -3.17 12.76 20.10
CA ARG A 30 -1.98 12.83 19.25
C ARG A 30 -2.28 12.08 17.96
N GLN A 31 -2.28 12.79 16.85
CA GLN A 31 -2.49 12.23 15.51
C GLN A 31 -1.27 11.35 15.19
N GLY A 32 -1.35 10.07 15.53
CA GLY A 32 -0.35 9.09 15.13
C GLY A 32 -0.48 8.85 13.64
N PHE A 33 0.63 8.92 12.90
CA PHE A 33 0.66 8.52 11.51
C PHE A 33 1.00 7.04 11.42
N VAL A 34 0.22 6.27 10.65
CA VAL A 34 0.51 4.86 10.35
C VAL A 34 0.96 4.76 8.91
N ALA A 35 2.20 4.32 8.70
CA ALA A 35 2.76 4.14 7.36
C ALA A 35 2.19 2.89 6.68
N PHE A 36 2.04 1.81 7.43
CA PHE A 36 1.39 0.60 6.94
C PHE A 36 0.79 -0.20 8.10
N ALA A 37 -0.14 -1.08 7.76
CA ALA A 37 -0.75 -2.02 8.69
C ALA A 37 -0.91 -3.39 8.04
N THR A 38 -0.83 -4.46 8.84
CA THR A 38 -1.29 -5.77 8.39
C THR A 38 -2.80 -5.85 8.59
N CYS A 39 -3.55 -6.03 7.51
CA CYS A 39 -5.00 -6.09 7.55
C CYS A 39 -5.56 -7.51 7.30
N GLY A 40 -4.70 -8.51 7.12
CA GLY A 40 -5.10 -9.92 7.13
C GLY A 40 -4.26 -10.80 6.22
N SER A 41 -4.91 -11.77 5.59
CA SER A 41 -4.32 -12.62 4.56
C SER A 41 -5.35 -12.92 3.47
N ILE A 42 -4.84 -13.22 2.27
CA ILE A 42 -5.67 -13.60 1.12
C ILE A 42 -5.32 -15.00 0.62
N VAL A 43 -6.27 -15.64 -0.05
CA VAL A 43 -6.01 -16.89 -0.77
C VAL A 43 -5.93 -16.54 -2.24
N PHE A 44 -4.75 -16.66 -2.83
CA PHE A 44 -4.57 -16.44 -4.26
C PHE A 44 -5.32 -17.52 -5.06
N PRO A 45 -5.99 -17.15 -6.17
CA PRO A 45 -6.57 -18.14 -7.08
C PRO A 45 -5.47 -18.96 -7.74
N LYS A 46 -5.85 -20.09 -8.36
CA LYS A 46 -4.91 -20.89 -9.15
C LYS A 46 -4.24 -20.00 -10.22
N PRO A 47 -2.89 -19.99 -10.30
CA PRO A 47 -2.18 -19.23 -11.33
C PRO A 47 -2.64 -19.61 -12.74
N SER A 48 -2.74 -18.61 -13.61
CA SER A 48 -3.16 -18.76 -15.01
C SER A 48 -2.50 -17.70 -15.91
N ASP A 49 -1.31 -17.22 -15.54
CA ASP A 49 -0.50 -16.24 -16.29
C ASP A 49 -1.21 -14.88 -16.49
N ARG A 50 -1.91 -14.41 -15.46
CA ARG A 50 -2.63 -13.13 -15.49
C ARG A 50 -1.67 -11.98 -15.25
N ASN A 51 -1.72 -10.97 -16.11
CA ASN A 51 -0.96 -9.74 -15.95
C ASN A 51 -1.82 -8.52 -16.32
N VAL A 52 -2.22 -7.76 -15.30
CA VAL A 52 -2.89 -6.46 -15.45
C VAL A 52 -2.24 -5.47 -14.49
N ASN A 53 -2.12 -4.21 -14.89
CA ASN A 53 -1.58 -3.17 -14.03
C ASN A 53 -2.51 -1.96 -13.99
N MET A 54 -2.87 -1.49 -12.79
CA MET A 54 -3.76 -0.33 -12.62
C MET A 54 -5.08 -0.45 -13.41
N LEU A 55 -5.60 -1.68 -13.56
CA LEU A 55 -6.85 -1.97 -14.25
C LEU A 55 -8.03 -1.35 -13.48
N PRO A 56 -8.77 -0.39 -14.05
CA PRO A 56 -9.89 0.22 -13.35
C PRO A 56 -11.02 -0.79 -13.14
N PHE A 57 -11.63 -0.77 -11.96
CA PHE A 57 -12.80 -1.56 -11.59
C PHE A 57 -13.68 -0.79 -10.61
N ILE A 58 -14.93 -1.21 -10.41
CA ILE A 58 -15.86 -0.59 -9.46
C ILE A 58 -15.88 -1.40 -8.16
N PHE A 59 -15.56 -0.74 -7.04
CA PHE A 59 -15.65 -1.38 -5.72
C PHE A 59 -17.09 -1.84 -5.43
N GLY A 60 -17.23 -3.06 -4.91
CA GLY A 60 -18.52 -3.70 -4.65
C GLY A 60 -19.22 -4.28 -5.88
N ASP A 61 -18.64 -4.18 -7.08
CA ASP A 61 -19.20 -4.74 -8.31
C ASP A 61 -18.21 -5.68 -9.01
N LYS A 62 -18.41 -6.99 -8.79
CA LYS A 62 -17.62 -8.05 -9.45
C LYS A 62 -17.73 -8.04 -10.96
N SER A 63 -18.87 -7.63 -11.51
CA SER A 63 -19.12 -7.64 -12.96
C SER A 63 -18.30 -6.58 -13.70
N SER A 64 -17.84 -5.55 -12.98
CA SER A 64 -16.94 -4.53 -13.51
C SER A 64 -15.55 -5.05 -13.87
N LEU A 65 -15.14 -6.21 -13.34
CA LEU A 65 -13.87 -6.86 -13.69
C LEU A 65 -14.02 -7.72 -14.95
N PRO A 66 -13.03 -7.71 -15.86
CA PRO A 66 -12.93 -8.69 -16.94
C PRO A 66 -12.91 -10.12 -16.39
N SER A 67 -13.56 -11.05 -17.11
CA SER A 67 -13.69 -12.46 -16.69
C SER A 67 -12.35 -13.12 -16.37
N SER A 68 -11.27 -12.72 -17.04
CA SER A 68 -9.91 -13.22 -16.82
C SER A 68 -9.37 -12.96 -15.41
N VAL A 69 -9.82 -11.89 -14.74
CA VAL A 69 -9.34 -11.47 -13.41
C VAL A 69 -10.44 -11.47 -12.34
N GLN A 70 -11.68 -11.82 -12.67
CA GLN A 70 -12.78 -11.93 -11.69
C GLN A 70 -12.50 -12.92 -10.55
N CYS A 71 -11.61 -13.89 -10.74
CA CYS A 71 -11.18 -14.81 -9.68
C CYS A 71 -10.42 -14.11 -8.54
N TYR A 72 -9.95 -12.88 -8.74
CA TYR A 72 -9.33 -12.05 -7.69
C TYR A 72 -10.35 -11.23 -6.89
N TYR A 73 -11.64 -11.27 -7.23
CA TYR A 73 -12.66 -10.50 -6.51
C TYR A 73 -12.68 -10.84 -5.01
N ASP A 74 -12.54 -12.12 -4.65
CA ASP A 74 -12.48 -12.53 -3.24
C ASP A 74 -11.25 -11.95 -2.51
N CYS A 75 -10.15 -11.66 -3.23
CA CYS A 75 -8.99 -10.95 -2.65
C CYS A 75 -9.28 -9.46 -2.44
N ILE A 76 -10.04 -8.84 -3.35
CA ILE A 76 -10.47 -7.43 -3.24
C ILE A 76 -11.39 -7.27 -2.03
N GLU A 77 -12.35 -8.17 -1.85
CA GLU A 77 -13.30 -8.15 -0.72
C GLU A 77 -12.64 -8.42 0.64
N LYS A 78 -11.37 -8.88 0.67
CA LYS A 78 -10.58 -8.98 1.90
C LYS A 78 -9.88 -7.67 2.27
N CYS A 79 -9.82 -6.70 1.36
CA CYS A 79 -9.29 -5.38 1.67
C CYS A 79 -10.32 -4.61 2.52
N PRO A 80 -9.97 -4.13 3.73
CA PRO A 80 -10.91 -3.42 4.61
C PRO A 80 -11.15 -1.97 4.14
N TYR A 81 -11.65 -1.80 2.92
CA TYR A 81 -11.95 -0.48 2.37
C TYR A 81 -13.26 0.11 2.95
N PRO A 82 -13.35 1.45 3.11
CA PRO A 82 -14.56 2.10 3.58
C PRO A 82 -15.76 1.83 2.66
N LYS A 83 -16.96 1.69 3.23
CA LYS A 83 -18.20 1.48 2.45
C LYS A 83 -18.45 2.58 1.42
N ASP A 84 -17.97 3.80 1.70
CA ASP A 84 -18.06 4.95 0.81
C ASP A 84 -17.22 4.79 -0.47
N TYR A 85 -16.44 3.71 -0.60
CA TYR A 85 -15.76 3.37 -1.85
C TYR A 85 -16.63 2.55 -2.79
N ILE A 86 -17.70 1.92 -2.30
CA ILE A 86 -18.63 1.17 -3.14
C ILE A 86 -19.18 2.10 -4.23
N GLY A 87 -19.16 1.62 -5.48
CA GLY A 87 -19.54 2.40 -6.66
C GLY A 87 -18.46 3.35 -7.18
N LYS A 88 -17.32 3.50 -6.50
CA LYS A 88 -16.17 4.29 -6.98
C LYS A 88 -15.15 3.41 -7.71
N VAL A 89 -14.38 4.05 -8.57
CA VAL A 89 -13.32 3.38 -9.33
C VAL A 89 -12.10 3.13 -8.43
N GLY A 90 -11.72 1.86 -8.31
CA GLY A 90 -10.42 1.40 -7.80
C GLY A 90 -9.55 0.86 -8.93
N TYR A 91 -8.29 0.53 -8.62
CA TYR A 91 -7.34 0.06 -9.63
C TYR A 91 -6.63 -1.21 -9.19
N LEU A 92 -6.80 -2.27 -9.97
CA LEU A 92 -6.24 -3.60 -9.71
C LEU A 92 -4.93 -3.80 -10.48
N THR A 93 -3.91 -4.27 -9.77
CA THR A 93 -2.73 -4.86 -10.38
C THR A 93 -2.64 -6.33 -9.95
N VAL A 94 -2.56 -7.22 -10.94
CA VAL A 94 -2.23 -8.63 -10.77
C VAL A 94 -1.05 -8.93 -11.67
N HIS A 95 0.01 -9.52 -11.14
CA HIS A 95 1.11 -10.02 -11.94
C HIS A 95 1.45 -11.43 -11.48
N GLU A 96 1.06 -12.41 -12.29
CA GLU A 96 1.44 -13.81 -12.14
C GLU A 96 2.57 -14.10 -13.12
N SER A 97 3.70 -14.62 -12.65
CA SER A 97 4.77 -15.08 -13.52
C SER A 97 5.70 -16.07 -12.82
N TYR A 98 6.45 -16.84 -13.61
CA TYR A 98 7.57 -17.60 -13.09
C TYR A 98 8.75 -16.67 -12.83
N VAL A 99 9.30 -16.72 -11.62
CA VAL A 99 10.42 -15.87 -11.21
C VAL A 99 11.58 -16.78 -10.82
N GLU A 100 12.75 -16.55 -11.42
CA GLU A 100 13.96 -17.28 -11.07
C GLU A 100 14.49 -16.91 -9.68
N ALA A 101 15.21 -17.84 -9.06
CA ALA A 101 15.96 -17.55 -7.85
C ALA A 101 16.98 -16.43 -8.11
N GLY A 102 17.05 -15.46 -7.21
CA GLY A 102 17.90 -14.26 -7.36
C GLY A 102 17.30 -13.17 -8.25
N ALA A 103 16.13 -13.38 -8.86
CA ALA A 103 15.43 -12.34 -9.63
C ALA A 103 14.24 -11.75 -8.85
N SER A 104 13.96 -10.47 -9.09
CA SER A 104 12.74 -9.79 -8.61
C SER A 104 11.69 -9.67 -9.73
N GLN A 105 10.42 -9.85 -9.37
CA GLN A 105 9.28 -9.68 -10.30
C GLN A 105 8.90 -8.21 -10.53
N ARG A 106 9.32 -7.32 -9.62
CA ARG A 106 8.87 -5.93 -9.53
C ARG A 106 10.07 -5.03 -9.27
N ARG A 107 9.87 -3.71 -9.34
CA ARG A 107 10.93 -2.71 -9.18
C ARG A 107 11.73 -2.95 -7.89
N GLU A 108 13.02 -3.19 -8.05
CA GLU A 108 14.00 -3.19 -6.98
C GLU A 108 14.38 -1.77 -6.59
N GLY A 109 15.04 -1.63 -5.44
CA GLY A 109 15.38 -0.33 -4.85
C GLY A 109 14.20 0.28 -4.09
N LEU A 110 14.52 1.03 -3.04
CA LEU A 110 13.56 1.66 -2.16
C LEU A 110 12.81 2.77 -2.89
N HIS A 111 11.48 2.72 -2.85
CA HIS A 111 10.63 3.73 -3.49
C HIS A 111 9.29 3.92 -2.78
N VAL A 112 8.60 5.00 -3.15
CA VAL A 112 7.20 5.31 -2.81
C VAL A 112 6.34 5.33 -4.08
N GLU A 113 5.01 5.19 -3.96
CA GLU A 113 4.11 5.12 -5.14
C GLU A 113 3.73 6.51 -5.68
N ALA A 114 3.82 7.56 -4.87
CA ALA A 114 3.45 8.93 -5.25
C ALA A 114 4.66 9.88 -5.34
N PRO A 115 5.31 10.02 -6.51
CA PRO A 115 6.34 11.04 -6.72
C PRO A 115 5.80 12.48 -6.79
N GLY A 116 4.47 12.71 -6.75
CA GLY A 116 3.84 14.04 -6.80
C GLY A 116 2.82 14.27 -5.67
N SER A 117 2.30 15.49 -5.50
CA SER A 117 1.37 15.86 -4.40
C SER A 117 0.01 15.15 -4.50
N PHE A 118 -0.38 14.45 -3.44
CA PHE A 118 -1.67 13.76 -3.29
C PHE A 118 -2.25 14.08 -1.91
N PRO A 119 -3.59 14.17 -1.75
CA PRO A 119 -4.21 14.15 -0.43
C PRO A 119 -3.83 12.81 0.25
N GLY A 120 -3.22 12.91 1.43
CA GLY A 120 -2.59 11.78 2.10
C GLY A 120 -3.58 10.66 2.44
N ALA A 121 -3.11 9.41 2.35
CA ALA A 121 -3.80 8.28 2.93
C ALA A 121 -3.77 8.39 4.46
N ALA A 122 -4.86 8.01 5.12
CA ALA A 122 -5.03 8.12 6.56
C ALA A 122 -5.48 6.79 7.17
N PHE A 123 -4.95 6.51 8.35
CA PHE A 123 -5.41 5.41 9.19
C PHE A 123 -6.11 6.00 10.41
N THR A 124 -7.32 5.52 10.68
CA THR A 124 -8.06 5.86 11.88
C THR A 124 -8.21 4.59 12.72
N PRO A 125 -7.58 4.50 13.91
CA PRO A 125 -7.71 3.33 14.76
C PRO A 125 -9.17 3.16 15.22
N GLY A 126 -9.58 1.92 15.39
CA GLY A 126 -10.85 1.57 16.00
C GLY A 126 -10.98 2.16 17.40
N ILE A 127 -12.19 2.58 17.76
CA ILE A 127 -12.44 3.20 19.06
C ILE A 127 -12.81 2.10 20.05
N GLU A 128 -11.92 1.82 21.00
CA GLU A 128 -12.20 0.99 22.17
C GLU A 128 -12.65 1.84 23.36
N HIS A 129 -13.65 1.37 24.12
CA HIS A 129 -14.02 2.02 25.38
C HIS A 129 -12.83 2.03 26.34
N SER A 130 -12.38 3.22 26.73
CA SER A 130 -11.11 3.47 27.43
C SER A 130 -11.01 2.87 28.85
N TRP A 131 -12.06 2.19 29.32
CA TRP A 131 -12.18 1.63 30.67
C TRP A 131 -12.16 0.09 30.73
N GLY A 132 -11.63 -0.59 29.71
CA GLY A 132 -11.40 -2.04 29.78
C GLY A 132 -12.67 -2.90 29.79
N MET A 133 -13.80 -2.36 29.35
CA MET A 133 -15.10 -3.04 29.29
C MET A 133 -15.25 -3.96 28.06
N GLY A 134 -14.23 -4.05 27.18
CA GLY A 134 -14.28 -4.88 25.97
C GLY A 134 -15.32 -4.43 24.93
N LEU A 135 -15.84 -3.20 25.04
CA LEU A 135 -16.77 -2.60 24.08
C LEU A 135 -15.99 -1.89 22.97
N PHE A 136 -16.15 -2.42 21.75
CA PHE A 136 -15.51 -1.94 20.53
C PHE A 136 -16.54 -1.12 19.72
N PHE A 137 -16.33 0.18 19.57
CA PHE A 137 -17.30 1.12 18.98
C PHE A 137 -17.16 1.27 17.47
N GLY A 138 -16.07 0.79 16.87
CA GLY A 138 -15.91 0.79 15.41
C GLY A 138 -14.56 0.19 14.99
N PRO A 139 -14.49 -0.45 13.80
CA PRO A 139 -13.26 -1.03 13.27
C PRO A 139 -12.23 0.03 12.88
N ASP A 140 -10.98 -0.40 12.76
CA ASP A 140 -9.94 0.37 12.08
C ASP A 140 -10.43 0.79 10.69
N THR A 141 -10.17 2.03 10.32
CA THR A 141 -10.54 2.62 9.03
C THR A 141 -9.31 3.01 8.24
N TYR A 142 -9.28 2.57 6.98
CA TYR A 142 -8.17 2.77 6.05
C TYR A 142 -8.65 3.65 4.90
N GLU A 143 -8.33 4.94 4.97
CA GLU A 143 -8.70 5.92 3.95
C GLU A 143 -7.54 6.13 2.98
N GLY A 144 -7.81 5.95 1.70
CA GLY A 144 -6.84 6.06 0.63
C GLY A 144 -5.86 4.88 0.63
N GLY A 145 -4.71 5.11 0.00
CA GLY A 145 -3.59 4.19 0.04
C GLY A 145 -3.72 2.97 -0.87
N ILE A 146 -2.97 1.94 -0.49
CA ILE A 146 -2.69 0.78 -1.34
C ILE A 146 -2.80 -0.48 -0.49
N TYR A 147 -3.61 -1.43 -0.95
CA TYR A 147 -3.57 -2.79 -0.45
C TYR A 147 -2.59 -3.61 -1.28
N MET A 148 -1.77 -4.42 -0.63
CA MET A 148 -0.76 -5.22 -1.31
C MET A 148 -0.59 -6.60 -0.65
N ALA A 149 -0.37 -7.61 -1.48
CA ALA A 149 -0.03 -8.97 -1.04
C ALA A 149 0.83 -9.68 -2.10
N SER A 150 1.57 -10.71 -1.67
CA SER A 150 2.27 -11.62 -2.56
C SER A 150 2.15 -13.07 -2.11
N SER A 151 2.04 -14.01 -3.06
CA SER A 151 1.94 -15.44 -2.73
C SER A 151 3.24 -16.03 -2.16
N ARG A 152 4.36 -15.29 -2.27
CA ARG A 152 5.69 -15.71 -1.84
C ARG A 152 6.23 -14.79 -0.75
N LYS A 153 6.58 -15.37 0.40
CA LYS A 153 7.25 -14.68 1.51
C LYS A 153 8.58 -14.08 1.09
N ASN A 154 9.04 -13.06 1.82
CA ASN A 154 10.35 -12.42 1.64
C ASN A 154 10.60 -11.85 0.24
N THR A 155 9.56 -11.61 -0.57
CA THR A 155 9.68 -11.01 -1.91
C THR A 155 9.30 -9.54 -1.94
N SER A 156 8.89 -8.98 -0.81
CA SER A 156 8.51 -7.59 -0.64
C SER A 156 8.88 -7.15 0.77
N GLU A 157 9.27 -5.89 0.91
CA GLU A 157 9.62 -5.29 2.19
C GLU A 157 9.10 -3.85 2.23
N VAL A 158 8.58 -3.47 3.40
CA VAL A 158 7.93 -2.19 3.66
C VAL A 158 8.52 -1.58 4.94
N TRP A 159 8.64 -0.26 4.98
CA TRP A 159 9.19 0.45 6.13
C TRP A 159 8.08 1.18 6.90
N ASP A 160 8.20 1.18 8.22
CA ASP A 160 7.32 1.98 9.09
C ASP A 160 7.82 3.44 9.11
N ALA A 161 7.76 4.08 7.95
CA ALA A 161 8.20 5.43 7.71
C ALA A 161 7.32 6.10 6.67
N LEU A 162 7.23 7.43 6.73
CA LEU A 162 6.56 8.24 5.72
C LEU A 162 7.59 9.19 5.11
N VAL A 163 7.63 9.26 3.78
CA VAL A 163 8.50 10.18 3.06
C VAL A 163 7.75 11.45 2.71
N GLN A 164 8.19 12.57 3.29
CA GLN A 164 7.69 13.90 2.94
C GLN A 164 8.24 14.33 1.59
N LYS A 165 7.44 14.13 0.54
CA LYS A 165 7.81 14.38 -0.86
C LYS A 165 7.96 15.86 -1.25
N ASP A 166 7.45 16.77 -0.42
CA ASP A 166 7.57 18.22 -0.62
C ASP A 166 8.98 18.75 -0.34
N VAL A 167 9.85 17.94 0.28
CA VAL A 167 11.27 18.26 0.47
C VAL A 167 12.03 18.06 -0.86
N PRO A 168 12.59 19.12 -1.47
CA PRO A 168 13.29 18.99 -2.75
C PRO A 168 14.45 17.99 -2.71
N GLY A 169 14.48 17.08 -3.68
CA GLY A 169 15.56 16.09 -3.83
C GLY A 169 15.46 14.87 -2.90
N ILE A 170 14.42 14.77 -2.07
CA ILE A 170 14.22 13.62 -1.18
C ILE A 170 13.79 12.34 -1.92
N VAL A 171 13.05 12.52 -3.02
CA VAL A 171 12.48 11.48 -3.88
C VAL A 171 12.76 11.85 -5.34
N ASP A 172 13.19 10.89 -6.15
CA ASP A 172 13.40 11.09 -7.58
C ASP A 172 12.07 11.21 -8.37
N LYS A 173 12.14 11.59 -9.65
CA LYS A 173 10.96 11.72 -10.53
C LYS A 173 10.09 10.46 -10.66
N HIS A 174 10.57 9.31 -10.20
CA HIS A 174 9.89 8.02 -10.26
C HIS A 174 9.54 7.46 -8.88
N GLY A 175 9.75 8.20 -7.79
CA GLY A 175 9.44 7.74 -6.45
C GLY A 175 10.62 7.08 -5.73
N GLY A 176 11.79 6.95 -6.38
CA GLY A 176 12.97 6.35 -5.77
C GLY A 176 13.51 7.21 -4.62
N CYS A 177 13.83 6.56 -3.51
CA CYS A 177 14.31 7.21 -2.28
C CYS A 177 15.40 6.38 -1.58
N GLU A 178 16.23 5.68 -2.37
CA GLU A 178 17.32 4.81 -1.88
C GLU A 178 18.30 5.54 -0.93
N ASN A 179 18.49 6.84 -1.14
CA ASN A 179 19.25 7.73 -0.27
C ASN A 179 18.70 7.80 1.17
N LEU A 180 17.49 7.31 1.44
CA LEU A 180 16.91 7.28 2.78
C LEU A 180 17.16 5.95 3.51
N ARG A 181 17.69 4.91 2.86
CA ARG A 181 17.77 3.55 3.44
C ARG A 181 18.51 3.51 4.79
N PHE A 182 19.57 4.30 4.93
CA PHE A 182 20.36 4.36 6.17
C PHE A 182 19.67 5.16 7.29
N LEU A 183 18.60 5.90 6.97
CA LEU A 183 17.88 6.79 7.87
C LEU A 183 16.60 6.14 8.41
N ILE A 184 15.88 5.38 7.58
CA ILE A 184 14.52 4.87 7.91
C ILE A 184 14.50 3.54 8.68
N GLY A 185 15.66 3.04 9.10
CA GLY A 185 15.77 1.83 9.91
C GLY A 185 15.45 0.52 9.18
N PRO A 186 15.17 -0.56 9.92
CA PRO A 186 14.94 -1.88 9.34
C PRO A 186 13.57 -1.97 8.64
N GLY A 187 13.54 -2.65 7.50
CA GLY A 187 12.31 -2.97 6.79
C GLY A 187 11.61 -4.21 7.36
N THR A 188 10.30 -4.29 7.13
CA THR A 188 9.46 -5.44 7.45
C THR A 188 9.24 -6.27 6.19
N LYS A 189 9.84 -7.47 6.14
CA LYS A 189 9.61 -8.44 5.07
C LYS A 189 8.24 -9.10 5.20
N LEU A 190 7.48 -9.10 4.11
CA LEU A 190 6.13 -9.66 4.11
C LEU A 190 6.15 -11.18 4.05
N LYS A 191 5.22 -11.81 4.78
CA LYS A 191 4.96 -13.25 4.72
C LYS A 191 4.15 -13.58 3.46
N SER A 192 4.19 -14.85 3.06
CA SER A 192 3.30 -15.36 2.00
C SER A 192 1.86 -15.05 2.36
N ASN A 193 1.11 -14.56 1.37
CA ASN A 193 -0.32 -14.29 1.47
C ASN A 193 -0.72 -13.19 2.45
N GLN A 194 0.24 -12.53 3.09
CA GLN A 194 -0.04 -11.43 4.01
C GLN A 194 -0.59 -10.24 3.22
N LEU A 195 -1.77 -9.78 3.64
CA LEU A 195 -2.39 -8.57 3.11
C LEU A 195 -1.99 -7.42 4.02
N ILE A 196 -1.43 -6.39 3.41
CA ILE A 196 -1.14 -5.12 4.07
C ILE A 196 -1.92 -3.99 3.41
N TRP A 197 -2.15 -2.94 4.18
CA TRP A 197 -2.46 -1.60 3.69
C TRP A 197 -1.23 -0.71 3.92
N MET A 198 -0.91 0.16 2.98
CA MET A 198 0.14 1.18 3.14
C MET A 198 -0.27 2.49 2.46
N THR A 199 0.29 3.59 2.94
CA THR A 199 0.15 4.89 2.26
C THR A 199 0.92 4.91 0.94
N ASP A 200 0.59 5.88 0.08
CA ASP A 200 1.34 6.17 -1.15
C ASP A 200 2.75 6.74 -0.89
N CYS A 201 3.01 7.21 0.34
CA CYS A 201 4.28 7.78 0.80
C CYS A 201 5.11 6.81 1.65
N THR A 202 4.67 5.55 1.78
CA THR A 202 5.36 4.51 2.55
C THR A 202 6.48 3.89 1.72
N PRO A 203 7.75 3.92 2.17
CA PRO A 203 8.83 3.27 1.47
C PRO A 203 8.60 1.76 1.40
N HIS A 204 8.81 1.21 0.22
CA HIS A 204 8.74 -0.23 -0.02
C HIS A 204 9.65 -0.62 -1.17
N GLN A 205 9.90 -1.92 -1.29
CA GLN A 205 10.67 -2.49 -2.39
C GLN A 205 10.23 -3.92 -2.71
N ALA A 206 10.53 -4.35 -3.92
CA ALA A 206 10.55 -5.75 -4.28
C ALA A 206 11.93 -6.36 -3.95
N ILE A 207 11.93 -7.59 -3.44
CA ILE A 207 13.15 -8.33 -3.10
C ILE A 207 13.29 -9.52 -4.05
N PRO A 208 14.51 -9.84 -4.53
CA PRO A 208 14.80 -11.07 -5.23
C PRO A 208 14.26 -12.32 -4.52
N GLN A 209 13.64 -13.21 -5.28
CA GLN A 209 13.10 -14.45 -4.73
C GLN A 209 14.22 -15.44 -4.41
N GLU A 210 14.20 -16.06 -3.23
CA GLU A 210 15.23 -17.04 -2.81
C GLU A 210 15.19 -18.35 -3.62
N LYS A 211 14.03 -18.76 -4.12
CA LYS A 211 13.82 -20.04 -4.82
C LYS A 211 12.93 -19.87 -6.04
N SER A 212 13.32 -20.40 -7.21
CA SER A 212 12.53 -20.28 -8.42
C SER A 212 11.10 -20.82 -8.26
N GLY A 213 10.16 -20.21 -8.99
CA GLY A 213 8.78 -20.68 -9.04
C GLY A 213 7.77 -19.59 -9.37
N ILE A 214 6.51 -20.00 -9.52
CA ILE A 214 5.41 -19.07 -9.76
C ILE A 214 5.22 -18.16 -8.54
N ARG A 215 5.16 -16.85 -8.81
CA ARG A 215 4.80 -15.79 -7.87
C ARG A 215 3.56 -15.06 -8.42
N GLN A 216 2.63 -14.77 -7.52
CA GLN A 216 1.48 -13.91 -7.78
C GLN A 216 1.65 -12.66 -6.92
N PHE A 217 1.57 -11.50 -7.56
CA PHE A 217 1.55 -10.19 -6.91
C PHE A 217 0.14 -9.61 -7.07
N PHE A 218 -0.41 -9.09 -5.98
CA PHE A 218 -1.72 -8.47 -5.92
C PHE A 218 -1.59 -7.08 -5.30
N ARG A 219 -2.18 -6.08 -5.95
CA ARG A 219 -2.25 -4.72 -5.44
C ARG A 219 -3.58 -4.09 -5.82
N VAL A 220 -4.22 -3.40 -4.88
CA VAL A 220 -5.38 -2.54 -5.13
C VAL A 220 -5.02 -1.13 -4.69
N VAL A 221 -5.13 -0.18 -5.62
CA VAL A 221 -5.09 1.25 -5.30
C VAL A 221 -6.51 1.73 -5.12
N THR A 222 -6.76 2.44 -4.02
CA THR A 222 -8.08 2.99 -3.69
C THR A 222 -8.48 4.13 -4.66
N PRO A 223 -9.72 4.63 -4.58
CA PRO A 223 -10.17 5.73 -5.45
C PRO A 223 -9.36 7.02 -5.27
N ASN A 224 -9.61 7.98 -6.17
CA ASN A 224 -9.04 9.34 -6.18
C ASN A 224 -7.55 9.44 -6.54
N ILE A 225 -7.09 8.61 -7.49
CA ILE A 225 -5.80 8.88 -8.15
C ILE A 225 -5.94 10.12 -9.04
N SER A 226 -4.84 10.84 -9.26
CA SER A 226 -4.82 12.04 -10.10
C SER A 226 -4.28 11.76 -11.50
N HIS A 227 -3.40 10.76 -11.66
CA HIS A 227 -2.78 10.40 -12.92
C HIS A 227 -2.93 8.91 -13.19
N TRP A 228 -3.17 8.57 -14.46
CA TRP A 228 -3.15 7.20 -14.94
C TRP A 228 -2.26 7.12 -16.17
N PHE A 229 -1.21 6.30 -16.11
CA PHE A 229 -0.15 6.25 -17.13
C PHE A 229 -0.50 5.17 -18.16
N ALA A 230 -0.99 5.58 -19.34
CA ALA A 230 -1.54 4.67 -20.34
C ALA A 230 -0.54 3.63 -20.84
N ALA A 231 0.70 4.05 -21.07
CA ALA A 231 1.79 3.17 -21.51
C ALA A 231 2.14 2.06 -20.50
N HIS A 232 1.74 2.22 -19.24
CA HIS A 232 2.08 1.32 -18.14
C HIS A 232 0.88 0.66 -17.49
N SER A 233 -0.33 0.94 -17.97
CA SER A 233 -1.57 0.52 -17.32
C SER A 233 -2.46 -0.26 -18.29
N THR A 234 -3.30 -1.14 -17.75
CA THR A 234 -4.21 -1.97 -18.52
C THR A 234 -5.58 -1.29 -18.55
N PRO A 235 -6.11 -0.88 -19.71
CA PRO A 235 -7.45 -0.31 -19.79
C PRO A 235 -8.51 -1.38 -19.51
N ASN A 236 -9.65 -0.97 -18.93
CA ASN A 236 -10.82 -1.81 -18.81
C ASN A 236 -11.97 -1.23 -19.65
N PRO A 237 -12.38 -1.88 -20.75
CA PRO A 237 -13.50 -1.41 -21.58
C PRO A 237 -14.82 -1.30 -20.82
N LEU A 238 -14.98 -2.00 -19.70
CA LEU A 238 -16.20 -1.99 -18.88
C LEU A 238 -16.26 -0.80 -17.91
N VAL A 239 -15.11 -0.18 -17.60
CA VAL A 239 -15.01 0.88 -16.59
C VAL A 239 -14.12 2.00 -17.15
N PRO A 240 -14.70 3.07 -17.71
CA PRO A 240 -13.93 4.21 -18.17
C PRO A 240 -13.22 4.89 -16.98
N LEU A 241 -12.11 5.57 -17.28
CA LEU A 241 -11.45 6.40 -16.27
C LEU A 241 -12.37 7.56 -15.87
N PRO A 242 -12.43 7.91 -14.57
CA PRO A 242 -13.15 9.11 -14.12
C PRO A 242 -12.59 10.37 -14.81
N GLU A 243 -13.46 11.34 -15.10
CA GLU A 243 -13.12 12.59 -15.82
C GLU A 243 -12.00 13.39 -15.13
N ASN A 244 -11.90 13.30 -13.80
CA ASN A 244 -10.90 14.00 -13.01
C ASN A 244 -9.52 13.32 -12.98
N VAL A 245 -9.36 12.18 -13.66
CA VAL A 245 -8.07 11.45 -13.74
C VAL A 245 -7.34 11.89 -15.01
N ILE A 246 -6.14 12.44 -14.84
CA ILE A 246 -5.30 12.87 -15.95
C ILE A 246 -4.69 11.65 -16.63
N LEU A 247 -5.06 11.43 -17.89
CA LEU A 247 -4.43 10.43 -18.75
C LEU A 247 -3.05 10.91 -19.17
N VAL A 248 -2.01 10.15 -18.80
CA VAL A 248 -0.62 10.43 -19.21
C VAL A 248 -0.20 9.40 -20.25
N GLU A 249 -0.08 9.83 -21.50
CA GLU A 249 0.28 8.96 -22.63
C GLU A 249 1.80 8.72 -22.74
N SER A 250 2.62 9.51 -22.05
CA SER A 250 4.07 9.36 -22.09
C SER A 250 4.56 8.11 -21.35
N ASN A 251 5.68 7.55 -21.82
CA ASN A 251 6.33 6.44 -21.14
C ASN A 251 7.03 6.96 -19.87
N LYS A 252 6.62 6.47 -18.69
CA LYS A 252 7.27 6.77 -17.40
C LYS A 252 8.80 6.50 -17.41
N PHE A 253 9.31 5.68 -18.32
CA PHE A 253 10.74 5.33 -18.45
C PHE A 253 11.48 6.04 -19.60
N SER A 254 10.86 6.97 -20.33
CA SER A 254 11.55 7.82 -21.31
C SER A 254 12.11 9.10 -20.69
#